data_AF-A0A1Y4WP08-F1
#
_entry.id   AF-A0A1Y4WP08-F1
#
_cell.length_a   1.000
_cell.length_b   1.000
_cell.length_c   1.000
_cell.angle_alpha   90.00
_cell.angle_beta   90.00
_cell.angle_gamma   90.00
#
_symmetry.space_group_name_H-M   'P 1'
#
loop_
_entity.id
_entity.type
_entity.pdbx_description
1 polymer ?
#
loop_
_entity_poly.entity_id
_entity_poly.type
_entity_poly.pdbx_seq_one_letter_code
_entity_poly.pdbx_strand_id
1 'polypeptide(L)' 'MESKKTFGAYICRRRKELGLTQREFADKLFVTESAVSKWERGVSHS' A
#
# COMPACT_ATOMS: atom_id res chain seq x y z
N MET A 1 -12.07 -18.69 10.27
CA MET A 1 -10.82 -18.40 9.56
C MET A 1 -10.55 -16.93 9.73
N GLU A 2 -9.57 -16.59 10.56
CA GLU A 2 -9.17 -15.20 10.80
C GLU A 2 -8.56 -14.68 9.49
N SER A 3 -9.31 -13.82 8.80
CA SER A 3 -8.91 -13.26 7.50
C SER A 3 -7.60 -12.52 7.69
N LYS A 4 -6.47 -13.16 7.34
CA LYS A 4 -5.14 -12.53 7.33
C LYS A 4 -5.20 -11.31 6.42
N LYS A 5 -5.49 -10.13 6.98
CA LYS A 5 -5.42 -8.86 6.27
C LYS A 5 -3.97 -8.70 5.85
N THR A 6 -3.72 -8.79 4.55
CA THR A 6 -2.37 -8.60 4.02
C THR A 6 -1.96 -7.15 4.23
N PHE A 7 -0.66 -6.92 4.41
CA PHE A 7 -0.11 -5.56 4.50
C PHE A 7 -0.56 -4.69 3.32
N GLY A 8 -0.61 -5.26 2.11
CA GLY A 8 -1.15 -4.61 0.91
C GLY A 8 -2.60 -4.13 1.04
N ALA A 9 -3.48 -4.96 1.58
CA ALA A 9 -4.87 -4.59 1.80
C ALA A 9 -5.01 -3.46 2.83
N TYR A 10 -4.17 -3.47 3.88
CA TYR A 10 -4.13 -2.40 4.87
C TYR A 10 -3.68 -1.07 4.25
N ILE A 11 -2.57 -1.08 3.50
CA ILE A 11 -2.05 0.10 2.81
C ILE A 11 -3.07 0.70 1.84
N CYS A 12 -3.68 -0.14 1.00
CA CYS A 12 -4.70 0.28 0.05
C CYS A 12 -5.90 0.95 0.75
N ARG A 13 -6.37 0.35 1.85
CA ARG A 13 -7.46 0.92 2.65
C ARG A 13 -7.07 2.28 3.24
N ARG A 14 -5.91 2.37 3.91
CA ARG A 14 -5.44 3.62 4.55
C ARG A 14 -5.25 4.73 3.53
N ARG A 15 -4.67 4.43 2.37
CA ARG A 15 -4.49 5.40 1.28
C ARG A 15 -5.84 5.97 0.82
N LYS A 16 -6.83 5.10 0.60
CA LYS A 16 -8.19 5.49 0.18
C LYS A 16 -8.94 6.28 1.24
N GLU A 17 -8.81 5.92 2.52
CA GLU A 17 -9.40 6.67 3.65
C GLU A 17 -8.85 8.11 3.74
N LEU A 18 -7.60 8.31 3.33
CA LEU A 18 -6.97 9.62 3.28
C LEU A 18 -7.20 10.38 1.96
N GLY A 19 -7.88 9.77 0.98
CA GLY A 19 -8.11 10.37 -0.34
C GLY A 19 -6.84 10.56 -1.18
N LEU A 20 -5.78 9.79 -0.90
CA LEU A 20 -4.46 9.99 -1.53
C LEU A 20 -4.26 9.09 -2.76
N THR A 21 -3.49 9.60 -3.72
CA THR A 21 -2.90 8.80 -4.79
C THR A 21 -1.76 7.93 -4.28
N GLN A 22 -1.34 6.92 -5.05
CA GLN A 22 -0.19 6.08 -4.66
C GLN A 22 1.09 6.90 -4.50
N ARG A 23 1.30 7.90 -5.37
CA ARG A 23 2.44 8.83 -5.30
C ARG A 23 2.43 9.67 -4.03
N GLU A 24 1.34 10.37 -3.74
CA GLU A 24 1.25 11.21 -2.52
C GLU A 24 1.39 10.39 -1.23
N PHE A 25 0.87 9.16 -1.24
CA PHE A 25 1.03 8.25 -0.12
C PHE A 25 2.49 7.76 0.02
N ALA A 26 3.17 7.52 -1.11
CA ALA A 26 4.58 7.15 -1.14
C ALA A 26 5.47 8.29 -0.62
N ASP A 27 5.19 9.53 -1.02
CA ASP A 27 5.91 10.73 -0.57
C ASP A 27 5.85 10.88 0.94
N LYS A 28 4.67 10.64 1.55
CA LYS A 28 4.49 10.67 3.02
C LYS A 28 5.24 9.55 3.75
N LEU A 29 5.49 8.44 3.08
CA LEU A 29 6.16 7.27 3.64
C LEU A 29 7.66 7.20 3.26
N PHE A 30 8.16 8.20 2.52
CA PHE A 30 9.54 8.24 2.02
C PHE A 30 9.93 7.01 1.21
N VAL A 31 8.98 6.49 0.42
CA VAL A 31 9.19 5.36 -0.50
C VAL A 31 8.81 5.74 -1.92
N THR A 32 9.12 4.89 -2.87
CA THR A 32 8.70 5.10 -4.26
C THR A 32 7.22 4.72 -4.45
N GLU A 33 6.55 5.37 -5.40
CA GLU A 33 5.20 4.99 -5.85
C GLU A 33 5.15 3.50 -6.25
N SER A 34 6.22 2.99 -6.88
CA SER A 34 6.34 1.58 -7.27
C SER A 34 6.39 0.63 -6.06
N ALA A 35 6.92 1.05 -4.91
CA ALA A 35 6.88 0.27 -3.68
C ALA A 35 5.45 0.14 -3.15
N VAL A 36 4.71 1.26 -3.11
CA VAL A 36 3.28 1.26 -2.71
C VAL A 36 2.46 0.37 -3.65
N SER A 37 2.65 0.50 -4.96
CA SER A 37 1.98 -0.36 -5.95
C SER A 37 2.27 -1.85 -5.76
N LYS A 38 3.51 -2.22 -5.43
CA LYS A 38 3.90 -3.61 -5.15
C LYS A 38 3.24 -4.13 -3.88
N TRP A 39 3.23 -3.34 -2.81
CA TRP A 39 2.56 -3.70 -1.56
C TRP A 39 1.07 -3.93 -1.79
N GLU A 40 0.38 -3.00 -2.46
CA GLU A 40 -1.06 -3.11 -2.72
C GLU A 40 -1.42 -4.34 -3.57
N ARG A 41 -0.54 -4.75 -4.48
CA ARG A 41 -0.72 -5.96 -5.31
C ARG A 41 -0.22 -7.26 -4.67
N GLY A 42 0.46 -7.18 -3.52
CA GLY A 42 1.05 -8.34 -2.85
C GLY A 42 2.26 -8.95 -3.57
N VAL A 43 2.96 -8.18 -4.41
CA VAL A 43 4.13 -8.64 -5.16
C VAL A 43 5.40 -8.23 -4.41
N SER A 44 5.80 -9.05 -3.43
CA SER A 44 7.11 -8.95 -2.80
C SER A 44 8.11 -9.69 -3.69
N HIS A 45 8.99 -8.97 -4.40
CA HIS A 45 10.16 -9.62 -5.00
C HIS A 45 11.09 -10.02 -3.84
N SER A 46 11.23 -11.32 -3.64
CA SER A 46 12.36 -11.94 -2.92
C SER A 46 13.67 -11.66 -3.64
#